data_AF-A0A1I7WME6-F1
#
_entry.id   AF-A0A1I7WME6-F1
#
_cell.length_a   1.000
_cell.length_b   1.000
_cell.length_c   1.000
_cell.angle_alpha   90.00
_cell.angle_beta   90.00
_cell.angle_gamma   90.00
#
_symmetry.space_group_name_H-M   'P 1'
#
loop_
_entity.id
_entity.type
_entity.pdbx_description
1 polymer ?
#
loop_
_entity_poly.entity_id
_entity_poly.type
_entity_poly.pdbx_seq_one_letter_code
_entity_poly.pdbx_strand_id
1 'polypeptide(L)'
;MFIVVTAVDNYRLGFTIVCDQRLLDTEQDSIIETIRRRHIVVDGEGKLQFTSVEMHDGRPVISICLNNVTANDSEAKSQNLLYECAASSPVLHGEYRSGDHVQIEVLPRKGPPNVEVHILYVSPPEITVKAGGKLKLQCIFGGKPTPTVFWSKIDGDLPKSRLKDLTTADSDFGKTLVIENVHPEDAGRYECRAQHLSHIVNVRVLAAPYWDFDPPRDIEQSEDSTTELECLASGQPPPIVRWSMNGKPLHEIGEDPRRLLLDNGRILRLKSLNQDLDTGVYQCNASNPLGYVYANAFVNVRGCNFD
;
A
#
# COMPACT_ATOMS: atom_id res chain seq x y z
N MET A 1 -40.59 8.18 -8.77
CA MET A 1 -40.58 7.86 -7.32
C MET A 1 -39.57 8.78 -6.66
N PHE A 2 -39.91 9.46 -5.57
CA PHE A 2 -38.96 10.31 -4.84
C PHE A 2 -38.41 9.51 -3.65
N ILE A 3 -37.08 9.42 -3.54
CA ILE A 3 -36.44 8.95 -2.30
C ILE A 3 -35.92 10.19 -1.59
N VAL A 4 -36.61 10.59 -0.53
CA VAL A 4 -36.19 11.69 0.32
C VAL A 4 -35.09 11.19 1.22
N VAL A 5 -33.88 11.70 1.04
CA VAL A 5 -32.72 11.34 1.86
C VAL A 5 -32.40 12.50 2.78
N THR A 6 -32.53 12.27 4.08
CA THR A 6 -32.14 13.27 5.08
C THR A 6 -30.66 13.13 5.38
N ALA A 7 -29.87 14.07 4.89
CA ALA A 7 -28.46 14.19 5.25
C ALA A 7 -28.32 15.03 6.52
N VAL A 8 -27.47 14.56 7.43
CA VAL A 8 -26.80 15.41 8.42
C VAL A 8 -25.35 15.48 7.96
N ASP A 9 -24.74 16.66 8.05
CA ASP A 9 -23.37 16.92 7.58
C ASP A 9 -22.39 15.81 8.01
N ASN A 10 -21.63 15.26 7.06
CA ASN A 10 -20.56 14.26 7.27
C ASN A 10 -20.96 12.90 7.85
N TYR A 11 -22.16 12.39 7.55
CA TYR A 11 -22.48 10.98 7.76
C TYR A 11 -22.33 10.16 6.48
N ARG A 12 -21.97 8.87 6.65
CA ARG A 12 -22.17 7.86 5.61
C ARG A 12 -23.67 7.73 5.41
N LEU A 13 -24.19 8.32 4.33
CA LEU A 13 -25.59 8.15 3.95
C LEU A 13 -25.68 6.87 3.14
N GLY A 14 -26.01 5.78 3.86
CA GLY A 14 -26.49 4.57 3.25
C GLY A 14 -27.97 4.75 2.92
N PHE A 15 -28.33 4.62 1.66
CA PHE A 15 -29.72 4.48 1.26
C PHE A 15 -29.88 3.25 0.38
N THR A 16 -31.08 2.72 0.44
CA THR A 16 -31.43 1.43 -0.13
C THR A 16 -32.41 1.68 -1.26
N ILE A 17 -31.99 1.38 -2.49
CA ILE A 17 -32.90 1.41 -3.64
C ILE A 17 -33.39 -0.02 -3.88
N VAL A 18 -34.72 -0.18 -3.88
CA VAL A 18 -35.38 -1.44 -4.26
C VAL A 18 -35.68 -1.36 -5.75
N CYS A 19 -35.03 -2.18 -6.58
CA CYS A 19 -35.31 -2.19 -8.02
C CYS A 19 -36.58 -3.01 -8.31
N ASP A 20 -37.31 -2.65 -9.38
CA ASP A 20 -38.54 -3.34 -9.79
C ASP A 20 -38.23 -4.80 -10.18
N GLN A 21 -39.01 -5.72 -9.63
CA GLN A 21 -38.88 -7.17 -9.79
C GLN A 21 -39.01 -7.59 -11.28
N ARG A 22 -39.75 -6.83 -12.09
CA ARG A 22 -39.97 -7.11 -13.52
C ARG A 22 -38.73 -6.94 -14.39
N LEU A 23 -37.70 -6.24 -13.91
CA LEU A 23 -36.44 -6.03 -14.64
C LEU A 23 -35.51 -7.26 -14.58
N LEU A 24 -35.84 -8.26 -13.75
CA LEU A 24 -34.99 -9.39 -13.40
C LEU A 24 -35.66 -10.76 -13.64
N ASP A 25 -36.85 -10.78 -14.23
CA ASP A 25 -37.64 -11.98 -14.52
C ASP A 25 -37.27 -12.64 -15.87
N THR A 26 -35.97 -12.76 -16.18
CA THR A 26 -35.50 -13.64 -17.25
C THR A 26 -34.50 -14.65 -16.69
N GLU A 27 -34.96 -15.90 -16.55
CA GLU A 27 -34.25 -17.10 -16.08
C GLU A 27 -33.30 -16.87 -14.89
N GLN A 28 -33.96 -16.69 -13.74
CA GLN A 28 -33.41 -16.39 -12.42
C GLN A 28 -32.60 -17.56 -11.84
N ASP A 29 -31.28 -17.44 -11.88
CA ASP A 29 -30.38 -17.77 -10.74
C ASP A 29 -28.93 -17.34 -11.06
N SER A 30 -28.50 -17.40 -12.32
CA SER A 30 -27.10 -17.09 -12.71
C SER A 30 -26.73 -15.60 -12.64
N ILE A 31 -27.69 -14.71 -12.91
CA ILE A 31 -27.52 -13.25 -12.88
C ILE A 31 -27.33 -12.78 -11.43
N ILE A 32 -28.09 -13.34 -10.49
CA ILE A 32 -28.02 -13.02 -9.05
C ILE A 32 -26.65 -13.45 -8.48
N GLU A 33 -26.15 -14.62 -8.90
CA GLU A 33 -24.84 -15.12 -8.44
C GLU A 33 -23.64 -14.30 -8.96
N THR A 34 -23.74 -13.78 -10.19
CA THR A 34 -22.67 -12.97 -10.82
C THR A 34 -22.51 -11.62 -10.14
N ILE A 35 -23.62 -11.04 -9.67
CA ILE A 35 -23.64 -9.74 -8.98
C ILE A 35 -23.06 -9.84 -7.56
N ARG A 36 -23.19 -10.99 -6.88
CA ARG A 36 -22.65 -11.22 -5.52
C ARG A 36 -21.11 -11.17 -5.43
N ARG A 37 -20.37 -11.33 -6.53
CA ARG A 37 -18.92 -11.63 -6.51
C ARG A 37 -17.96 -10.48 -6.86
N ARG A 38 -18.40 -9.22 -7.01
CA ARG A 38 -17.51 -8.10 -7.42
C ARG A 38 -17.18 -7.13 -6.26
N HIS A 39 -15.88 -6.93 -6.01
CA HIS A 39 -15.31 -5.95 -5.07
C HIS A 39 -15.01 -4.62 -5.78
N ILE A 40 -15.09 -3.47 -5.08
CA ILE A 40 -15.18 -2.12 -5.70
C ILE A 40 -14.06 -1.15 -5.31
N VAL A 41 -13.75 -0.28 -6.29
CA VAL A 41 -12.83 0.87 -6.24
C VAL A 41 -13.56 2.09 -6.83
N VAL A 42 -13.28 3.29 -6.30
CA VAL A 42 -13.75 4.58 -6.84
C VAL A 42 -12.87 4.95 -8.03
N ASP A 43 -13.44 5.29 -9.20
CA ASP A 43 -12.65 5.85 -10.30
C ASP A 43 -12.44 7.37 -10.15
N GLY A 44 -11.42 7.88 -10.84
CA GLY A 44 -10.99 9.28 -10.78
C GLY A 44 -11.93 10.29 -11.45
N GLU A 45 -13.11 9.88 -11.94
CA GLU A 45 -14.08 10.75 -12.62
C GLU A 45 -15.36 10.98 -11.80
N GLY A 46 -15.44 10.48 -10.56
CA GLY A 46 -16.55 10.77 -9.66
C GLY A 46 -17.84 9.99 -10.00
N LYS A 47 -17.75 8.93 -10.80
CA LYS A 47 -18.88 8.01 -11.00
C LYS A 47 -18.92 6.98 -9.86
N LEU A 48 -20.07 6.90 -9.20
CA LEU A 48 -20.35 5.88 -8.18
C LEU A 48 -20.65 4.55 -8.86
N GLN A 49 -19.96 3.49 -8.46
CA GLN A 49 -20.33 2.12 -8.80
C GLN A 49 -20.70 1.32 -7.54
N PHE A 50 -21.79 0.55 -7.66
CA PHE A 50 -22.63 0.03 -6.57
C PHE A 50 -22.02 -1.13 -5.78
N THR A 51 -22.04 -1.04 -4.44
CA THR A 51 -21.21 -1.86 -3.52
C THR A 51 -21.65 -3.27 -3.18
N SER A 52 -22.95 -3.58 -3.21
CA SER A 52 -23.46 -4.94 -3.05
C SER A 52 -24.93 -4.99 -3.46
N VAL A 53 -25.39 -6.16 -3.89
CA VAL A 53 -26.81 -6.45 -4.08
C VAL A 53 -27.20 -7.54 -3.09
N GLU A 54 -28.06 -7.17 -2.14
CA GLU A 54 -28.60 -8.04 -1.11
C GLU A 54 -30.02 -8.46 -1.49
N MET A 55 -30.54 -9.56 -0.96
CA MET A 55 -31.91 -10.01 -1.24
C MET A 55 -32.77 -9.83 0.02
N HIS A 56 -33.85 -9.07 -0.09
CA HIS A 56 -34.86 -8.92 0.97
C HIS A 56 -36.23 -9.30 0.41
N ASP A 57 -36.91 -10.28 1.02
CA ASP A 57 -38.22 -10.81 0.57
C ASP A 57 -38.29 -11.17 -0.93
N GLY A 58 -37.22 -11.78 -1.46
CA GLY A 58 -37.15 -12.17 -2.87
C GLY A 58 -36.89 -11.03 -3.86
N ARG A 59 -36.64 -9.81 -3.37
CA ARG A 59 -36.28 -8.64 -4.19
C ARG A 59 -34.81 -8.28 -4.01
N PRO A 60 -34.07 -7.96 -5.07
CA PRO A 60 -32.73 -7.43 -4.93
C PRO A 60 -32.78 -5.98 -4.48
N VAL A 61 -31.90 -5.70 -3.55
CA VAL A 61 -31.78 -4.49 -2.78
C VAL A 61 -30.37 -3.98 -2.99
N ILE A 62 -30.26 -2.79 -3.59
CA ILE A 62 -28.96 -2.17 -3.89
C ILE A 62 -28.69 -1.08 -2.86
N SER A 63 -27.59 -1.24 -2.13
CA SER A 63 -27.16 -0.27 -1.11
C SER A 63 -26.04 0.61 -1.67
N ILE A 64 -26.32 1.91 -1.80
CA ILE A 64 -25.36 2.93 -2.25
C ILE A 64 -24.87 3.69 -1.03
N CYS A 65 -23.55 3.90 -0.94
CA CYS A 65 -22.94 4.75 0.08
C CYS A 65 -22.31 5.96 -0.58
N LEU A 66 -22.81 7.15 -0.28
CA LEU A 66 -22.16 8.41 -0.62
C LEU A 66 -21.23 8.82 0.52
N ASN A 67 -19.98 9.11 0.20
CA ASN A 67 -19.02 9.69 1.14
C ASN A 67 -18.97 11.20 0.92
N ASN A 68 -18.82 11.99 2.00
CA ASN A 68 -18.55 13.43 1.93
C ASN A 68 -19.71 14.32 1.42
N VAL A 69 -20.97 13.91 1.65
CA VAL A 69 -22.15 14.78 1.40
C VAL A 69 -22.26 15.83 2.50
N THR A 70 -22.39 17.09 2.10
CA THR A 70 -22.49 18.29 2.95
C THR A 70 -23.81 19.02 2.70
N ALA A 71 -24.24 19.87 3.64
CA ALA A 71 -25.41 20.74 3.43
C ALA A 71 -25.25 21.66 2.21
N ASN A 72 -24.03 22.03 1.81
CA ASN A 72 -23.80 22.85 0.62
C ASN A 72 -24.08 22.10 -0.70
N ASP A 73 -24.09 20.76 -0.68
CA ASP A 73 -24.48 19.96 -1.85
C ASP A 73 -25.97 20.07 -2.14
N SER A 74 -26.78 20.53 -1.17
CA SER A 74 -28.21 20.82 -1.36
C SER A 74 -28.50 22.13 -2.09
N GLU A 75 -27.55 23.08 -2.10
CA GLU A 75 -27.77 24.42 -2.69
C GLU A 75 -26.89 24.71 -3.90
N ALA A 76 -25.71 24.09 -4.07
CA ALA A 76 -24.74 24.58 -5.05
C ALA A 76 -24.69 23.84 -6.40
N LYS A 77 -24.96 22.52 -6.50
CA LYS A 77 -24.79 21.78 -7.78
C LYS A 77 -25.68 20.56 -8.00
N SER A 78 -26.57 20.19 -7.09
CA SER A 78 -27.50 19.07 -7.27
C SER A 78 -28.74 19.45 -8.10
N GLN A 79 -28.55 20.01 -9.30
CA GLN A 79 -29.66 20.05 -10.26
C GLN A 79 -30.04 18.60 -10.58
N ASN A 80 -31.07 18.09 -9.90
CA ASN A 80 -31.81 16.88 -10.20
C ASN A 80 -30.98 15.77 -10.87
N LEU A 81 -30.01 15.22 -10.15
CA LEU A 81 -29.34 14.01 -10.61
C LEU A 81 -30.38 12.89 -10.63
N LEU A 82 -30.73 12.46 -11.85
CA LEU A 82 -31.62 11.35 -12.09
C LEU A 82 -30.78 10.07 -12.06
N TYR A 83 -31.05 9.21 -11.08
CA TYR A 83 -30.38 7.92 -10.95
C TYR A 83 -31.26 6.84 -11.57
N GLU A 84 -30.68 6.01 -12.41
CA GLU A 84 -31.38 4.92 -13.09
C GLU A 84 -30.76 3.59 -12.62
N CYS A 85 -31.61 2.66 -12.14
CA CYS A 85 -31.18 1.28 -11.89
C CYS A 85 -31.13 0.56 -13.23
N ALA A 86 -29.97 0.00 -13.57
CA ALA A 86 -29.78 -0.73 -14.82
C ALA A 86 -29.17 -2.11 -14.58
N ALA A 87 -29.69 -3.10 -15.30
CA ALA A 87 -29.20 -4.47 -15.28
C ALA A 87 -28.80 -4.90 -16.69
N SER A 88 -27.62 -5.52 -16.81
CA SER A 88 -27.10 -6.06 -18.07
C SER A 88 -26.81 -7.55 -17.92
N SER A 89 -27.33 -8.38 -18.82
CA SER A 89 -27.05 -9.82 -18.81
C SER A 89 -25.99 -10.18 -19.87
N PRO A 90 -24.83 -10.74 -19.47
CA PRO A 90 -23.83 -11.22 -20.44
C PRO A 90 -24.32 -12.42 -21.26
N VAL A 91 -25.30 -13.15 -20.73
CA VAL A 91 -25.84 -14.39 -21.33
C VAL A 91 -26.82 -14.09 -22.46
N LEU A 92 -27.52 -12.95 -22.39
CA LEU A 92 -28.50 -12.50 -23.40
C LEU A 92 -27.88 -11.54 -24.42
N HIS A 93 -26.67 -11.81 -24.91
CA HIS A 93 -25.99 -10.97 -25.91
C HIS A 93 -25.90 -9.48 -25.55
N GLY A 94 -25.79 -9.14 -24.26
CA GLY A 94 -25.67 -7.76 -23.81
C GLY A 94 -27.00 -6.98 -23.81
N GLU A 95 -28.15 -7.66 -23.76
CA GLU A 95 -29.42 -6.99 -23.51
C GLU A 95 -29.35 -6.16 -22.22
N TYR A 96 -29.76 -4.89 -22.36
CA TYR A 96 -29.75 -3.87 -21.33
C TYR A 96 -31.19 -3.49 -21.00
N ARG A 97 -31.56 -3.58 -19.72
CA ARG A 97 -32.83 -3.04 -19.23
C ARG A 97 -32.56 -2.00 -18.17
N SER A 98 -33.25 -0.87 -18.32
CA SER A 98 -33.18 0.24 -17.39
C SER A 98 -34.55 0.54 -16.81
N GLY A 99 -34.55 0.86 -15.52
CA GLY A 99 -35.77 1.16 -14.76
C GLY A 99 -36.17 2.63 -14.80
N ASP A 100 -37.20 2.98 -14.04
CA ASP A 100 -37.59 4.38 -13.87
C ASP A 100 -36.47 5.20 -13.21
N HIS A 101 -36.38 6.47 -13.61
CA HIS A 101 -35.43 7.40 -13.03
C HIS A 101 -35.90 7.81 -11.62
N VAL A 102 -34.99 7.73 -10.66
CA VAL A 102 -35.20 8.15 -9.27
C VAL A 102 -34.45 9.45 -9.03
N GLN A 103 -35.17 10.45 -8.57
CA GLN A 103 -34.59 11.71 -8.13
C GLN A 103 -34.24 11.60 -6.65
N ILE A 104 -32.97 11.85 -6.32
CA ILE A 104 -32.52 11.93 -4.93
C ILE A 104 -32.51 13.40 -4.53
N GLU A 105 -33.37 13.74 -3.58
CA GLU A 105 -33.37 15.05 -2.95
C GLU A 105 -32.69 14.94 -1.59
N VAL A 106 -31.57 15.67 -1.44
CA VAL A 106 -30.84 15.76 -0.18
C VAL A 106 -31.46 16.90 0.62
N LEU A 107 -32.38 16.57 1.53
CA LEU A 107 -32.97 17.57 2.41
C LEU A 107 -32.05 17.80 3.62
N PRO A 108 -31.58 19.04 3.87
CA PRO A 108 -30.84 19.34 5.07
C PRO A 108 -31.78 19.20 6.28
N ARG A 109 -31.63 18.12 7.06
CA ARG A 109 -32.20 18.14 8.42
C ARG A 109 -31.30 19.02 9.27
N LYS A 110 -31.88 20.03 9.92
CA LYS A 110 -31.20 20.77 11.00
C LYS A 110 -30.93 19.79 12.16
N GLY A 111 -29.83 19.05 12.07
CA GLY A 111 -29.26 18.33 13.18
C GLY A 111 -28.82 19.31 14.28
N PRO A 112 -28.50 18.81 15.49
CA PRO A 112 -28.01 19.66 16.57
C PRO A 112 -26.82 20.51 16.08
N PRO A 113 -26.74 21.79 16.48
CA PRO A 113 -25.75 22.73 15.95
C PRO A 113 -24.31 22.28 16.25
N ASN A 114 -24.11 21.54 17.34
CA ASN A 114 -22.85 20.94 17.73
C ASN A 114 -23.01 19.43 17.92
N VAL A 115 -22.07 18.67 17.39
CA VAL A 115 -21.95 17.22 17.57
C VAL A 115 -20.53 16.95 18.01
N GLU A 116 -20.37 16.27 19.13
CA GLU A 116 -19.05 15.90 19.65
C GLU A 116 -18.28 15.04 18.65
N VAL A 117 -16.97 15.21 18.66
CA VAL A 117 -16.08 14.49 17.76
C VAL A 117 -16.05 13.01 18.12
N HIS A 118 -16.21 12.14 17.14
CA HIS A 118 -16.22 10.69 17.30
C HIS A 118 -15.56 9.99 16.11
N ILE A 119 -15.14 8.74 16.29
CA ILE A 119 -14.47 7.96 15.24
C ILE A 119 -15.49 7.35 14.29
N LEU A 120 -15.34 7.59 12.99
CA LEU A 120 -16.11 6.91 11.94
C LEU A 120 -15.30 5.80 11.28
N TYR A 121 -14.04 6.08 10.96
CA TYR A 121 -13.14 5.09 10.36
C TYR A 121 -11.69 5.45 10.67
N VAL A 122 -10.88 4.42 10.91
CA VAL A 122 -9.43 4.55 11.01
C VAL A 122 -8.76 3.39 10.29
N SER A 123 -7.59 3.64 9.72
CA SER A 123 -6.74 2.59 9.17
C SER A 123 -6.40 1.52 10.21
N PRO A 124 -6.16 0.27 9.80
CA PRO A 124 -5.69 -0.78 10.70
C PRO A 124 -4.45 -0.34 11.50
N PRO A 125 -4.28 -0.85 12.73
CA PRO A 125 -3.16 -0.46 13.60
C PRO A 125 -1.79 -0.89 13.04
N GLU A 126 -1.75 -1.84 12.10
CA GLU A 126 -0.55 -2.22 11.36
C GLU A 126 -0.80 -2.23 9.86
N ILE A 127 0.08 -1.61 9.09
CA ILE A 127 0.06 -1.62 7.63
C ILE A 127 1.43 -2.02 7.11
N THR A 128 1.46 -2.87 6.08
CA THR A 128 2.70 -3.25 5.38
C THR A 128 2.63 -2.79 3.94
N VAL A 129 3.68 -2.12 3.47
CA VAL A 129 3.80 -1.59 2.10
C VAL A 129 5.17 -1.96 1.53
N LYS A 130 5.29 -2.13 0.22
CA LYS A 130 6.58 -2.37 -0.44
C LYS A 130 7.24 -1.03 -0.79
N ALA A 131 8.57 -0.97 -0.71
CA ALA A 131 9.35 0.17 -1.19
C ALA A 131 9.06 0.43 -2.68
N GLY A 132 9.05 1.71 -3.08
CA GLY A 132 8.56 2.20 -4.37
C GLY A 132 7.03 2.24 -4.50
N GLY A 133 6.29 1.68 -3.55
CA GLY A 133 4.83 1.62 -3.56
C GLY A 133 4.16 2.93 -3.13
N LYS A 134 2.85 2.85 -2.88
CA LYS A 134 2.02 3.95 -2.40
C LYS A 134 1.43 3.60 -1.04
N LEU A 135 1.72 4.40 -0.01
CA LEU A 135 1.10 4.28 1.30
C LEU A 135 -0.12 5.20 1.37
N LYS A 136 -1.25 4.67 1.86
CA LYS A 136 -2.46 5.45 2.13
C LYS A 136 -2.94 5.15 3.54
N LEU A 137 -2.91 6.16 4.42
CA LEU A 137 -3.48 6.11 5.75
C LEU A 137 -4.75 6.97 5.80
N GLN A 138 -5.72 6.58 6.62
CA GLN A 138 -7.01 7.26 6.72
C GLN A 138 -7.47 7.34 8.17
N CYS A 139 -7.88 8.53 8.57
CA CYS A 139 -8.60 8.78 9.82
C CYS A 139 -9.76 9.72 9.54
N ILE A 140 -10.96 9.20 9.77
CA ILE A 140 -12.21 9.90 9.50
C ILE A 140 -12.92 10.04 10.82
N PHE A 141 -12.96 11.27 11.31
CA PHE A 141 -13.72 11.64 12.51
C PHE A 141 -15.00 12.38 12.08
N GLY A 142 -16.11 12.04 12.72
CA GLY A 142 -17.38 12.74 12.59
C GLY A 142 -17.49 13.81 13.67
N GLY A 143 -18.25 14.88 13.43
CA GLY A 143 -18.46 15.97 14.38
C GLY A 143 -19.03 17.21 13.70
N LYS A 144 -19.64 18.10 14.49
CA LYS A 144 -20.14 19.40 14.03
C LYS A 144 -19.65 20.50 14.98
N PRO A 145 -18.84 21.47 14.51
CA PRO A 145 -18.29 21.59 13.15
C PRO A 145 -17.36 20.42 12.78
N THR A 146 -17.11 20.25 11.47
CA THR A 146 -16.32 19.13 10.95
C THR A 146 -14.90 19.16 11.54
N PRO A 147 -14.44 18.07 12.18
CA PRO A 147 -13.11 18.05 12.77
C PRO A 147 -12.04 18.04 11.69
N THR A 148 -11.02 18.87 11.86
CA THR A 148 -9.78 18.80 11.08
C THR A 148 -8.85 17.75 11.66
N VAL A 149 -8.27 16.94 10.80
CA VAL A 149 -7.33 15.87 11.15
C VAL A 149 -5.89 16.34 10.90
N PHE A 150 -5.04 16.11 11.89
CA PHE A 150 -3.62 16.40 11.80
C PHE A 150 -2.82 15.10 11.81
N TRP A 151 -1.92 14.96 10.85
CA TRP A 151 -1.00 13.83 10.77
C TRP A 151 0.38 14.21 11.29
N SER A 152 0.98 13.30 12.04
CA SER A 152 2.37 13.35 12.46
C SER A 152 3.01 11.97 12.35
N LYS A 153 4.33 11.95 12.19
CA LYS A 153 5.14 10.75 12.42
C LYS A 153 5.73 10.88 13.81
N ILE A 154 5.60 9.84 14.64
CA ILE A 154 6.05 9.88 16.04
C ILE A 154 7.58 9.84 16.11
N ASP A 155 8.20 9.05 15.24
CA ASP A 155 9.63 8.76 15.25
C ASP A 155 10.43 9.60 14.23
N GLY A 156 9.91 10.76 13.81
CA GLY A 156 10.57 11.66 12.86
C GLY A 156 9.62 12.60 12.14
N ASP A 157 10.06 13.15 10.99
CA ASP A 157 9.25 14.04 10.17
C ASP A 157 8.47 13.28 9.08
N LEU A 158 7.32 13.84 8.68
CA LEU A 158 6.63 13.41 7.48
C LEU A 158 7.47 13.75 6.23
N PRO A 159 7.54 12.87 5.22
CA PRO A 159 8.33 13.11 4.01
C PRO A 159 7.64 14.12 3.08
N LYS A 160 7.70 15.41 3.42
CA LYS A 160 6.93 16.50 2.78
C LYS A 160 7.02 16.53 1.24
N SER A 161 8.17 16.19 0.66
CA SER A 161 8.38 16.18 -0.79
C SER A 161 7.65 15.05 -1.53
N ARG A 162 7.24 14.00 -0.82
CA ARG A 162 6.57 12.79 -1.37
C ARG A 162 5.12 12.65 -0.92
N LEU A 163 4.60 13.64 -0.19
CA LEU A 163 3.18 13.71 0.14
C LEU A 163 2.38 14.12 -1.10
N LYS A 164 1.43 13.28 -1.50
CA LYS A 164 0.46 13.63 -2.55
C LYS A 164 -0.82 14.14 -1.90
N ASP A 165 -1.40 15.16 -2.52
CA ASP A 165 -2.52 15.95 -2.01
C ASP A 165 -2.11 16.57 -0.69
N LEU A 166 -1.61 17.81 -0.77
CA LEU A 166 -1.16 18.59 0.39
C LEU A 166 -2.13 18.33 1.55
N THR A 167 -1.56 17.80 2.64
CA THR A 167 -2.13 17.63 3.98
C THR A 167 -2.53 18.99 4.56
N THR A 168 -3.31 19.75 3.83
CA THR A 168 -3.96 20.98 4.25
C THR A 168 -5.39 20.62 4.60
N ALA A 169 -5.89 21.21 5.68
CA ALA A 169 -7.29 21.14 6.08
C ALA A 169 -8.28 21.51 4.94
N ASP A 170 -7.77 22.07 3.85
CA ASP A 170 -8.51 22.68 2.74
C ASP A 170 -9.02 21.70 1.67
N SER A 171 -8.51 20.46 1.57
CA SER A 171 -8.91 19.49 0.52
C SER A 171 -9.91 18.43 1.01
N ASP A 172 -9.55 17.64 2.02
CA ASP A 172 -10.39 16.58 2.60
C ASP A 172 -10.53 16.68 4.14
N PHE A 173 -10.23 17.84 4.72
CA PHE A 173 -10.05 18.04 6.18
C PHE A 173 -8.90 17.23 6.80
N GLY A 174 -7.93 16.80 6.00
CA GLY A 174 -6.77 16.01 6.45
C GLY A 174 -7.09 14.54 6.70
N LYS A 175 -8.23 14.03 6.23
CA LYS A 175 -8.69 12.66 6.50
C LYS A 175 -7.76 11.61 5.94
N THR A 176 -7.00 11.92 4.90
CA THR A 176 -6.13 10.98 4.19
C THR A 176 -4.69 11.46 4.16
N LEU A 177 -3.75 10.58 4.50
CA LEU A 177 -2.32 10.77 4.26
C LEU A 177 -1.87 9.83 3.14
N VAL A 178 -1.31 10.40 2.07
CA VAL A 178 -0.78 9.63 0.94
C VAL A 178 0.71 9.90 0.76
N ILE A 179 1.53 8.85 0.83
CA ILE A 179 2.96 8.90 0.51
C ILE A 179 3.18 8.10 -0.78
N GLU A 180 3.65 8.77 -1.82
CA GLU A 180 4.07 8.11 -3.06
C GLU A 180 5.55 7.76 -3.01
N ASN A 181 5.95 6.76 -3.80
CA ASN A 181 7.31 6.25 -3.86
C ASN A 181 7.88 6.00 -2.45
N VAL A 182 7.24 5.08 -1.72
CA VAL A 182 7.59 4.78 -0.32
C VAL A 182 9.03 4.30 -0.23
N HIS A 183 9.80 4.84 0.70
CA HIS A 183 11.17 4.41 0.97
C HIS A 183 11.28 3.65 2.30
N PRO A 184 12.36 2.88 2.54
CA PRO A 184 12.57 2.17 3.81
C PRO A 184 12.49 3.09 5.04
N GLU A 185 12.97 4.33 4.95
CA GLU A 185 12.92 5.33 6.02
C GLU A 185 11.49 5.80 6.37
N ASP A 186 10.50 5.51 5.51
CA ASP A 186 9.09 5.83 5.80
C ASP A 186 8.46 4.86 6.81
N ALA A 187 9.14 3.75 7.15
CA ALA A 187 8.70 2.90 8.24
C ALA A 187 8.62 3.70 9.56
N GLY A 188 7.72 3.27 10.46
CA GLY A 188 7.55 3.87 11.77
C GLY A 188 6.08 4.10 12.13
N ARG A 189 5.85 4.80 13.24
CA ARG A 189 4.51 5.06 13.76
C ARG A 189 3.97 6.40 13.29
N TYR A 190 2.78 6.37 12.73
CA TYR A 190 2.04 7.53 12.26
C TYR A 190 0.84 7.76 13.16
N GLU A 191 0.65 8.99 13.60
CA GLU A 191 -0.49 9.38 14.43
C GLU A 191 -1.37 10.34 13.64
N CYS A 192 -2.68 10.09 13.68
CA CYS A 192 -3.69 11.06 13.28
C CYS A 192 -4.41 11.56 14.52
N ARG A 193 -4.65 12.87 14.62
CA ARG A 193 -5.31 13.49 15.76
C ARG A 193 -6.38 14.48 15.31
N ALA A 194 -7.52 14.46 15.98
CA ALA A 194 -8.52 15.51 15.93
C ALA A 194 -9.09 15.79 17.32
N GLN A 195 -8.90 17.01 17.80
CA GLN A 195 -9.24 17.40 19.18
C GLN A 195 -8.66 16.42 20.21
N HIS A 196 -9.52 15.74 20.97
CA HIS A 196 -9.15 14.77 22.01
C HIS A 196 -9.01 13.32 21.49
N LEU A 197 -9.33 13.06 20.22
CA LEU A 197 -9.21 11.73 19.62
C LEU A 197 -7.89 11.60 18.85
N SER A 198 -7.27 10.44 18.99
CA SER A 198 -6.06 10.07 18.26
C SER A 198 -6.07 8.59 17.89
N HIS A 199 -5.42 8.25 16.79
CA HIS A 199 -5.17 6.86 16.39
C HIS A 199 -3.76 6.71 15.83
N ILE A 200 -3.11 5.60 16.16
CA ILE A 200 -1.72 5.31 15.77
C ILE A 200 -1.71 4.11 14.83
N VAL A 201 -0.99 4.26 13.72
CA VAL A 201 -0.75 3.22 12.72
C VAL A 201 0.75 2.92 12.67
N ASN A 202 1.11 1.65 12.87
CA ASN A 202 2.46 1.14 12.69
C ASN A 202 2.67 0.75 11.22
N VAL A 203 3.55 1.45 10.52
CA VAL A 203 3.85 1.20 9.10
C VAL A 203 5.15 0.42 8.98
N ARG A 204 5.06 -0.75 8.34
CA ARG A 204 6.20 -1.58 7.95
C ARG A 204 6.46 -1.43 6.46
N VAL A 205 7.71 -1.16 6.09
CA VAL A 205 8.13 -1.09 4.69
C VAL A 205 8.96 -2.32 4.35
N LEU A 206 8.50 -3.13 3.39
CA LEU A 206 9.27 -4.24 2.85
C LEU A 206 10.13 -3.76 1.69
N ALA A 207 11.39 -4.17 1.66
CA ALA A 207 12.34 -3.77 0.63
C ALA A 207 13.11 -5.00 0.13
N ALA A 208 13.21 -5.15 -1.19
CA ALA A 208 14.20 -6.05 -1.78
C ALA A 208 15.61 -5.60 -1.39
N PRO A 209 16.61 -6.49 -1.43
CA PRO A 209 17.96 -6.12 -1.06
C PRO A 209 18.50 -4.99 -1.93
N TYR A 210 19.24 -4.06 -1.34
CA TYR A 210 19.92 -2.96 -2.01
C TYR A 210 21.27 -2.69 -1.36
N TRP A 211 22.18 -2.07 -2.09
CA TRP A 211 23.51 -1.75 -1.61
C TRP A 211 23.49 -0.54 -0.66
N ASP A 212 23.97 -0.72 0.58
CA ASP A 212 24.20 0.42 1.49
C ASP A 212 25.46 1.19 1.08
N PHE A 213 26.46 0.43 0.63
CA PHE A 213 27.78 0.90 0.19
C PHE A 213 28.15 0.26 -1.13
N ASP A 214 29.21 0.78 -1.76
CA ASP A 214 29.74 0.18 -2.98
C ASP A 214 30.01 -1.32 -2.78
N PRO A 215 29.52 -2.20 -3.67
CA PRO A 215 29.76 -3.64 -3.58
C PRO A 215 31.25 -3.99 -3.72
N PRO A 216 31.66 -5.24 -3.45
CA PRO A 216 33.04 -5.70 -3.64
C PRO A 216 33.56 -5.35 -5.04
N ARG A 217 34.80 -4.87 -5.11
CA ARG A 217 35.50 -4.54 -6.35
C ARG A 217 36.76 -5.38 -6.49
N ASP A 218 37.30 -5.42 -7.69
CA ASP A 218 38.56 -6.12 -7.98
C ASP A 218 39.70 -5.56 -7.11
N ILE A 219 40.51 -6.47 -6.57
CA ILE A 219 41.64 -6.14 -5.71
C ILE A 219 42.89 -6.90 -6.14
N GLU A 220 44.04 -6.28 -5.93
CA GLU A 220 45.34 -6.93 -6.01
C GLU A 220 45.95 -6.99 -4.62
N GLN A 221 46.42 -8.17 -4.22
CA GLN A 221 46.98 -8.42 -2.89
C GLN A 221 48.28 -9.22 -3.00
N SER A 222 49.15 -9.07 -2.01
CA SER A 222 50.37 -9.87 -1.93
C SER A 222 50.09 -11.21 -1.26
N GLU A 223 50.87 -12.24 -1.56
CA GLU A 223 50.88 -13.47 -0.76
C GLU A 223 51.11 -13.18 0.72
N ASP A 224 50.61 -14.08 1.58
CA ASP A 224 50.63 -13.99 3.05
C ASP A 224 49.85 -12.81 3.67
N SER A 225 49.37 -11.86 2.86
CA SER A 225 48.54 -10.76 3.34
C SER A 225 47.13 -11.22 3.73
N THR A 226 46.38 -10.32 4.37
CA THR A 226 44.97 -10.53 4.75
C THR A 226 44.11 -9.48 4.07
N THR A 227 42.97 -9.89 3.51
CA THR A 227 42.03 -8.99 2.85
C THR A 227 40.58 -9.29 3.23
N GLU A 228 39.69 -8.33 2.99
CA GLU A 228 38.26 -8.42 3.29
C GLU A 228 37.45 -8.00 2.08
N LEU A 229 36.45 -8.82 1.74
CA LEU A 229 35.44 -8.50 0.75
C LEU A 229 34.12 -8.24 1.48
N GLU A 230 33.55 -7.07 1.22
CA GLU A 230 32.37 -6.56 1.93
C GLU A 230 31.11 -6.63 1.08
N CYS A 231 30.13 -7.43 1.48
CA CYS A 231 28.82 -7.53 0.84
C CYS A 231 27.75 -6.85 1.70
N LEU A 232 27.85 -5.53 1.84
CA LEU A 232 27.01 -4.72 2.73
C LEU A 232 25.71 -4.31 2.04
N ALA A 233 24.82 -5.27 1.86
CA ALA A 233 23.44 -5.01 1.43
C ALA A 233 22.50 -4.92 2.65
N SER A 234 21.49 -4.06 2.53
CA SER A 234 20.33 -3.99 3.43
C SER A 234 19.07 -4.41 2.70
N GLY A 235 18.00 -4.68 3.44
CA GLY A 235 16.71 -5.07 2.92
C GLY A 235 15.76 -5.37 4.07
N GLN A 236 14.46 -5.43 3.78
CA GLN A 236 13.46 -5.81 4.78
C GLN A 236 12.51 -6.86 4.20
N PRO A 237 12.56 -8.13 4.67
CA PRO A 237 13.41 -8.64 5.76
C PRO A 237 14.92 -8.56 5.49
N PRO A 238 15.78 -8.59 6.53
CA PRO A 238 17.24 -8.56 6.37
C PRO A 238 17.73 -9.65 5.42
N PRO A 239 18.58 -9.33 4.43
CA PRO A 239 19.02 -10.30 3.44
C PRO A 239 20.01 -11.30 4.02
N ILE A 240 19.97 -12.53 3.50
CA ILE A 240 20.98 -13.55 3.76
C ILE A 240 22.06 -13.42 2.70
N VAL A 241 23.31 -13.24 3.12
CA VAL A 241 24.49 -13.19 2.24
C VAL A 241 25.06 -14.59 2.03
N ARG A 242 25.33 -14.94 0.78
CA ARG A 242 26.04 -16.15 0.37
C ARG A 242 27.20 -15.80 -0.53
N TRP A 243 28.31 -16.49 -0.33
CA TRP A 243 29.53 -16.33 -1.11
C TRP A 243 29.80 -17.55 -1.99
N SER A 244 30.32 -17.29 -3.19
CA SER A 244 30.88 -18.30 -4.09
C SER A 244 32.22 -17.83 -4.64
N MET A 245 33.05 -18.79 -5.02
CA MET A 245 34.31 -18.56 -5.71
C MET A 245 34.28 -19.33 -7.03
N ASN A 246 34.57 -18.65 -8.13
CA ASN A 246 34.56 -19.22 -9.48
C ASN A 246 33.23 -19.95 -9.79
N GLY A 247 32.11 -19.38 -9.31
CA GLY A 247 30.77 -19.91 -9.53
C GLY A 247 30.36 -21.07 -8.60
N LYS A 248 31.24 -21.53 -7.70
CA LYS A 248 30.94 -22.59 -6.72
C LYS A 248 30.76 -22.01 -5.32
N PRO A 249 29.69 -22.35 -4.58
CA PRO A 249 29.53 -21.91 -3.20
C PRO A 249 30.75 -22.25 -2.32
N LEU A 250 31.13 -21.36 -1.41
CA LEU A 250 32.34 -21.55 -0.60
C LEU A 250 32.33 -22.87 0.21
N HIS A 251 31.16 -23.35 0.63
CA HIS A 251 31.03 -24.60 1.37
C HIS A 251 31.24 -25.86 0.49
N GLU A 252 31.18 -25.72 -0.84
CA GLU A 252 31.38 -26.83 -1.79
C GLU A 252 32.83 -26.95 -2.27
N ILE A 253 33.66 -25.91 -2.09
CA ILE A 253 35.08 -25.91 -2.50
C ILE A 253 36.04 -26.35 -1.39
N GLY A 254 35.51 -26.85 -0.27
CA GLY A 254 36.27 -27.36 0.88
C GLY A 254 36.34 -26.37 2.04
N GLU A 255 36.39 -26.89 3.27
CA GLU A 255 36.65 -26.07 4.46
C GLU A 255 38.09 -25.54 4.42
N ASP A 256 38.23 -24.22 4.53
CA ASP A 256 39.52 -23.55 4.64
C ASP A 256 39.50 -22.63 5.87
N PRO A 257 40.29 -22.90 6.92
CA PRO A 257 40.29 -22.11 8.14
C PRO A 257 40.78 -20.67 7.93
N ARG A 258 41.37 -20.35 6.77
CA ARG A 258 41.79 -18.99 6.40
C ARG A 258 40.63 -18.14 5.87
N ARG A 259 39.51 -18.76 5.47
CA ARG A 259 38.30 -18.10 4.96
C ARG A 259 37.31 -17.90 6.10
N LEU A 260 37.21 -16.67 6.58
CA LEU A 260 36.37 -16.34 7.72
C LEU A 260 35.16 -15.52 7.28
N LEU A 261 33.96 -16.01 7.60
CA LEU A 261 32.71 -15.28 7.44
C LEU A 261 32.43 -14.48 8.71
N LEU A 262 32.45 -13.15 8.59
CA LEU A 262 32.22 -12.20 9.69
C LEU A 262 30.91 -11.44 9.43
N ASP A 263 30.43 -10.74 10.46
CA ASP A 263 29.16 -9.98 10.41
C ASP A 263 28.00 -10.81 9.80
N ASN A 264 27.77 -12.00 10.37
CA ASN A 264 26.76 -12.95 9.87
C ASN A 264 26.90 -13.32 8.38
N GLY A 265 28.14 -13.31 7.86
CA GLY A 265 28.47 -13.64 6.48
C GLY A 265 28.52 -12.45 5.53
N ARG A 266 28.28 -11.23 6.01
CA ARG A 266 28.37 -10.00 5.18
C ARG A 266 29.79 -9.63 4.82
N ILE A 267 30.79 -10.10 5.57
CA ILE A 267 32.21 -9.86 5.29
C ILE A 267 32.91 -11.21 5.12
N LEU A 268 33.60 -11.40 3.99
CA LEU A 268 34.51 -12.52 3.76
C LEU A 268 35.94 -12.06 3.98
N ARG A 269 36.58 -12.52 5.06
CA ARG A 269 37.99 -12.27 5.34
C ARG A 269 38.84 -13.44 4.87
N LEU A 270 39.85 -13.17 4.06
CA LEU A 270 40.82 -14.14 3.57
C LEU A 270 42.16 -13.85 4.25
N LYS A 271 42.67 -14.79 5.05
CA LYS A 271 43.98 -14.68 5.74
C LYS A 271 45.06 -15.46 5.01
N SER A 272 46.32 -15.02 5.16
CA SER A 272 47.49 -15.74 4.63
C SER A 272 47.29 -16.16 3.17
N LEU A 273 47.03 -15.17 2.31
CA LEU A 273 46.65 -15.40 0.91
C LEU A 273 47.67 -16.24 0.16
N ASN A 274 47.19 -17.17 -0.65
CA ASN A 274 47.99 -18.04 -1.51
C ASN A 274 47.60 -17.82 -2.98
N GLN A 275 48.61 -17.70 -3.86
CA GLN A 275 48.38 -17.38 -5.26
C GLN A 275 47.49 -18.39 -5.99
N ASP A 276 47.71 -19.69 -5.79
CA ASP A 276 47.01 -20.75 -6.53
C ASP A 276 45.61 -21.04 -5.97
N LEU A 277 45.41 -20.84 -4.66
CA LEU A 277 44.18 -21.22 -3.96
C LEU A 277 43.16 -20.09 -3.83
N ASP A 278 43.61 -18.84 -3.80
CA ASP A 278 42.76 -17.68 -3.49
C ASP A 278 42.63 -16.68 -4.65
N THR A 279 43.38 -16.86 -5.74
CA THR A 279 43.15 -16.07 -6.96
C THR A 279 41.86 -16.53 -7.64
N GLY A 280 40.94 -15.61 -7.89
CA GLY A 280 39.69 -15.96 -8.56
C GLY A 280 38.59 -14.91 -8.47
N VAL A 281 37.44 -15.24 -9.04
CA VAL A 281 36.24 -14.40 -8.98
C VAL A 281 35.42 -14.78 -7.77
N TYR A 282 35.35 -13.88 -6.80
CA TYR A 282 34.48 -13.99 -5.64
C TYR A 282 33.15 -13.32 -5.95
N GLN A 283 32.06 -14.04 -5.77
CA GLN A 283 30.71 -13.50 -5.92
C GLN A 283 30.03 -13.45 -4.57
N CYS A 284 29.38 -12.32 -4.29
CA CYS A 284 28.52 -12.16 -3.14
C CYS A 284 27.08 -12.00 -3.60
N ASN A 285 26.15 -12.71 -2.97
CA ASN A 285 24.72 -12.67 -3.26
C ASN A 285 23.95 -12.42 -1.96
N ALA A 286 23.30 -11.27 -1.86
CA ALA A 286 22.43 -10.90 -0.76
C ALA A 286 20.97 -11.03 -1.18
N SER A 287 20.20 -11.89 -0.50
CA SER A 287 18.86 -12.29 -0.94
C SER A 287 17.83 -12.28 0.19
N ASN A 288 16.61 -11.86 -0.13
CA ASN A 288 15.42 -12.00 0.72
C ASN A 288 14.21 -12.41 -0.15
N PRO A 289 13.01 -12.68 0.42
CA PRO A 289 11.84 -13.12 -0.37
C PRO A 289 11.35 -12.12 -1.43
N LEU A 290 11.79 -10.86 -1.41
CA LEU A 290 11.40 -9.84 -2.38
C LEU A 290 12.39 -9.73 -3.55
N GLY A 291 13.61 -10.27 -3.43
CA GLY A 291 14.61 -10.20 -4.49
C GLY A 291 16.03 -10.44 -3.98
N TYR A 292 17.00 -10.06 -4.80
CA TYR A 292 18.42 -10.20 -4.49
C TYR A 292 19.24 -9.11 -5.17
N VAL A 293 20.41 -8.84 -4.60
CA VAL A 293 21.52 -8.14 -5.27
C VAL A 293 22.74 -9.03 -5.26
N TYR A 294 23.56 -8.90 -6.29
CA TYR A 294 24.80 -9.66 -6.40
C TYR A 294 25.91 -8.79 -6.97
N ALA A 295 27.14 -9.12 -6.62
CA ALA A 295 28.33 -8.46 -7.10
C ALA A 295 29.50 -9.44 -7.22
N ASN A 296 30.44 -9.10 -8.09
CA ASN A 296 31.63 -9.89 -8.36
C ASN A 296 32.86 -9.04 -8.08
N ALA A 297 33.88 -9.65 -7.49
CA ALA A 297 35.21 -9.08 -7.32
C ALA A 297 36.26 -10.12 -7.74
N PHE A 298 37.17 -9.73 -8.62
CA PHE A 298 38.36 -10.50 -8.93
C PHE A 298 39.44 -10.22 -7.89
N VAL A 299 39.87 -11.26 -7.18
CA VAL A 299 41.01 -11.19 -6.26
C VAL A 299 42.22 -11.73 -7.00
N ASN A 300 43.20 -10.86 -7.23
CA ASN A 300 44.49 -11.22 -7.82
C ASN A 300 45.56 -11.28 -6.74
N VAL A 301 46.02 -12.47 -6.39
CA VAL A 301 47.11 -12.65 -5.42
C VAL A 301 48.44 -12.73 -6.17
N ARG A 302 49.35 -11.81 -5.88
CA ARG A 302 50.69 -11.76 -6.48
C ARG A 302 51.71 -12.38 -5.54
N GLY A 303 52.42 -13.39 -6.02
CA GLY A 303 53.60 -13.93 -5.37
C GLY A 303 54.76 -12.91 -5.33
N CYS A 304 55.69 -13.13 -4.40
CA CYS A 304 56.95 -12.41 -4.41
C CYS A 304 57.83 -12.98 -5.55
N ASN A 305 57.92 -12.28 -6.68
CA ASN A 305 58.94 -12.57 -7.68
C ASN A 305 60.31 -12.22 -7.09
N PHE A 306 61.09 -13.25 -6.74
CA PHE A 306 62.52 -13.11 -6.52
C PHE A 306 63.20 -13.24 -7.90
N ASP A 307 63.33 -12.12 -8.61
CA ASP A 307 64.26 -12.00 -9.75
C ASP A 307 65.69 -11.73 -9.24
#